data_AF-A0A1M3DIR7-F1
#
_entry.id   AF-A0A1M3DIR7-F1
#
_cell.length_a   1.000
_cell.length_b   1.000
_cell.length_c   1.000
_cell.angle_alpha   90.00
_cell.angle_beta   90.00
_cell.angle_gamma   90.00
#
_symmetry.space_group_name_H-M   'P 1'
#
loop_
_entity.id
_entity.type
_entity.pdbx_description
1 polymer ?
#
loop_
_entity_poly.entity_id
_entity_poly.type
_entity_poly.pdbx_seq_one_letter_code
_entity_poly.pdbx_strand_id
1 'polypeptide(L)'
;MLGGAVPAVAQETPPQDPNAPRAPLPYDRGYDKDSPRTEAIDAAGRPGVDAANRAVLDQSNAQAAVQADVQQADAAQYQADVAAYRRAMRVHHRRIARQDARYARQERAYADAMAAWRLQVAACKRGNNAACNAPTPDPADYR
;
A
#
# COMPACT_ATOMS: atom_id res chain seq x y z
N MET A 1 -0.49 58.84 87.51
CA MET A 1 -1.28 59.68 86.58
C MET A 1 -0.43 59.85 85.33
N LEU A 2 -0.64 59.04 84.29
CA LEU A 2 -1.52 59.28 83.14
C LEU A 2 -1.04 60.44 82.25
N GLY A 3 -0.70 60.12 80.99
CA GLY A 3 -0.46 61.11 79.93
C GLY A 3 0.28 60.52 78.73
N GLY A 4 -0.40 59.72 77.90
CA GLY A 4 0.11 59.30 76.58
C GLY A 4 -0.30 60.27 75.47
N ALA A 5 0.48 60.30 74.38
CA ALA A 5 0.04 60.76 73.07
C ALA A 5 0.80 60.01 71.95
N VAL A 6 0.00 59.24 71.21
CA VAL A 6 0.16 58.46 69.96
C VAL A 6 1.10 58.99 68.87
N PRO A 7 1.75 58.10 68.08
CA PRO A 7 2.10 58.39 66.70
C PRO A 7 0.94 58.05 65.74
N ALA A 8 1.01 58.66 64.57
CA ALA A 8 -0.04 58.75 63.57
C ALA A 8 -0.40 57.43 62.86
N VAL A 9 -1.70 57.32 62.62
CA VAL A 9 -2.46 56.53 61.64
C VAL A 9 -1.65 55.75 60.60
N ALA A 10 -1.78 54.41 60.64
CA ALA A 10 -1.46 53.54 59.51
C ALA A 10 -2.53 53.73 58.41
N GLN A 11 -2.08 53.91 57.18
CA GLN A 11 -2.96 53.99 56.00
C GLN A 11 -3.62 52.62 55.76
N GLU A 12 -4.94 52.54 55.90
CA GLU A 12 -5.73 51.40 55.46
C GLU A 12 -5.66 51.29 53.94
N THR A 13 -4.99 50.25 53.44
CA THR A 13 -5.13 49.84 52.04
C THR A 13 -6.47 49.11 51.91
N PRO A 14 -7.36 49.49 50.97
CA PRO A 14 -8.62 48.77 50.80
C PRO A 14 -8.34 47.30 50.47
N PRO A 15 -9.15 46.35 50.97
CA PRO A 15 -9.00 44.94 50.63
C PRO A 15 -9.13 44.79 49.11
N GLN A 16 -8.07 44.29 48.48
CA GLN A 16 -8.10 43.98 47.06
C GLN A 16 -9.18 42.94 46.81
N ASP A 17 -10.22 43.30 46.07
CA ASP A 17 -11.25 42.36 45.63
C ASP A 17 -10.58 41.20 44.88
N PRO A 18 -10.66 39.96 45.41
CA PRO A 18 -10.07 38.80 44.74
C PRO A 18 -10.75 38.49 43.41
N ASN A 19 -11.93 39.06 43.13
CA ASN A 19 -12.70 38.86 41.91
C ASN A 19 -12.51 39.98 40.87
N ALA A 20 -11.73 41.03 41.18
CA ALA A 20 -11.49 42.11 40.24
C ALA A 20 -10.67 41.62 39.02
N PRO A 21 -11.01 42.03 37.79
CA PRO A 21 -10.28 41.59 36.59
C PRO A 21 -8.81 42.03 36.63
N ARG A 22 -7.88 41.06 36.64
CA ARG A 22 -6.43 41.29 36.54
C ARG A 22 -5.87 40.66 35.27
N ALA A 23 -4.80 41.28 34.74
CA ALA A 23 -4.05 40.77 33.60
C ALA A 23 -3.70 39.27 33.78
N PRO A 24 -3.80 38.44 32.72
CA PRO A 24 -3.49 37.02 32.83
C PRO A 24 -2.05 36.78 33.27
N LEU A 25 -1.83 35.82 34.17
CA LEU A 25 -0.48 35.42 34.59
C LEU A 25 0.21 34.63 33.46
N PRO A 26 1.56 34.65 33.38
CA PRO A 26 2.30 33.93 32.32
C PRO A 26 2.19 32.41 32.39
N TYR A 27 1.85 31.85 33.56
CA TYR A 27 1.60 30.43 33.76
C TYR A 27 0.46 30.24 34.76
N ASP A 28 -0.49 29.39 34.40
CA ASP A 28 -1.63 29.01 35.24
C ASP A 28 -1.22 27.87 36.19
N ARG A 29 -1.50 28.03 37.49
CA ARG A 29 -1.18 27.03 38.54
C ARG A 29 -2.32 26.01 38.73
N GLY A 30 -3.45 26.17 38.04
CA GLY A 30 -4.53 25.20 38.00
C GLY A 30 -5.32 25.05 39.30
N TYR A 31 -5.33 26.05 40.18
CA TYR A 31 -6.11 26.02 41.44
C TYR A 31 -7.59 26.42 41.23
N ASP A 32 -7.91 26.94 40.05
CA ASP A 32 -9.10 27.72 39.75
C ASP A 32 -9.82 27.24 38.47
N LYS A 33 -9.58 25.99 38.07
CA LYS A 33 -10.14 25.32 36.86
C LYS A 33 -11.67 25.42 36.77
N ASP A 34 -12.35 25.27 37.90
CA ASP A 34 -13.82 25.34 37.99
C ASP A 34 -14.30 26.69 38.56
N SER A 35 -13.48 27.74 38.45
CA SER A 35 -13.85 29.07 38.92
C SER A 35 -14.63 29.86 37.86
N PRO A 36 -15.49 30.81 38.26
CA PRO A 36 -16.19 31.70 37.33
C PRO A 36 -15.25 32.48 36.39
N ARG A 37 -14.00 32.73 36.82
CA ARG A 37 -12.97 33.38 36.01
C ARG A 37 -12.55 32.49 34.84
N THR A 38 -12.27 31.22 35.11
CA THR A 38 -11.85 30.25 34.09
C THR A 38 -12.99 29.96 33.12
N GLU A 39 -14.22 29.82 33.61
CA GLU A 39 -15.40 29.67 32.75
C GLU A 39 -15.59 30.87 31.81
N ALA A 40 -15.35 32.11 32.28
CA ALA A 40 -15.46 33.29 31.45
C ALA A 40 -14.36 33.36 30.36
N ILE A 41 -13.14 32.94 30.69
CA ILE A 41 -12.03 32.85 29.73
C ILE A 41 -12.31 31.77 28.69
N ASP A 42 -12.77 30.59 29.12
CA ASP A 42 -13.14 29.50 28.24
C ASP A 42 -14.33 29.87 27.35
N ALA A 43 -15.36 30.53 27.90
CA ALA A 43 -16.51 30.99 27.13
C ALA A 43 -16.11 31.99 26.03
N ALA A 44 -15.15 32.87 26.30
CA ALA A 44 -14.61 33.78 25.30
C ALA A 44 -13.76 33.06 24.23
N GLY A 45 -13.05 31.99 24.60
CA GLY A 45 -12.21 31.20 23.70
C GLY A 45 -12.96 30.14 22.87
N ARG A 46 -14.10 29.64 23.36
CA ARG A 46 -14.91 28.57 22.74
C ARG A 46 -15.20 28.80 21.25
N PRO A 47 -15.67 29.98 20.81
CA PRO A 47 -15.95 30.20 19.38
C PRO A 47 -14.71 30.02 18.49
N GLY A 48 -13.52 30.39 18.98
CA GLY A 48 -12.26 30.22 18.26
C GLY A 48 -11.83 28.76 18.19
N VAL A 49 -11.98 28.02 19.29
CA VAL A 49 -11.72 26.57 19.34
C VAL A 49 -12.69 25.81 18.44
N ASP A 50 -13.98 26.13 18.48
CA ASP A 50 -15.00 25.51 17.63
C ASP A 50 -14.78 25.81 16.14
N ALA A 51 -14.31 27.02 15.81
CA ALA A 51 -13.92 27.36 14.44
C ALA A 51 -12.67 26.58 13.99
N ALA A 52 -11.65 26.47 14.85
CA ALA A 52 -10.44 25.70 14.55
C ALA A 52 -10.73 24.20 14.37
N ASN A 53 -11.56 23.62 15.25
CA ASN A 53 -11.98 22.22 15.16
C ASN A 53 -12.74 21.94 13.85
N ARG A 54 -13.64 22.84 13.44
CA ARG A 54 -14.33 22.74 12.15
C ARG A 54 -13.36 22.82 10.98
N ALA A 55 -12.41 23.76 11.01
CA ALA A 55 -11.41 23.88 9.95
C ALA A 55 -10.54 22.63 9.81
N VAL A 56 -10.12 22.02 10.93
CA VAL A 56 -9.36 20.77 10.92
C VAL A 56 -10.20 19.59 10.41
N LEU A 57 -11.47 19.50 10.80
CA LEU A 57 -12.39 18.48 10.30
C LEU A 57 -12.61 18.62 8.78
N ASP A 58 -12.83 19.83 8.28
CA ASP A 58 -13.01 20.11 6.86
C ASP A 58 -11.75 19.74 6.06
N GLN A 59 -10.56 20.07 6.59
CA GLN A 59 -9.29 19.69 5.97
C GLN A 59 -9.09 18.17 5.95
N SER A 60 -9.43 17.47 7.03
CA SER A 60 -9.36 16.02 7.11
C SER A 60 -10.31 15.34 6.13
N ASN A 61 -11.54 15.84 6.02
CA ASN A 61 -12.54 15.33 5.07
C ASN A 61 -12.09 15.52 3.61
N ALA A 62 -11.51 16.68 3.29
CA ALA A 62 -10.97 16.94 1.95
C ALA A 62 -9.81 15.98 1.60
N GLN A 63 -8.91 15.72 2.54
CA GLN A 63 -7.83 14.75 2.34
C GLN A 63 -8.33 13.32 2.19
N ALA A 64 -9.34 12.93 2.97
CA ALA A 64 -9.96 11.61 2.89
C ALA A 64 -10.65 11.38 1.54
N ALA A 65 -11.32 12.41 0.99
CA ALA A 65 -11.94 12.34 -0.34
C ALA A 65 -10.89 12.13 -1.44
N VAL A 66 -9.79 12.90 -1.42
CA VAL A 66 -8.70 12.75 -2.40
C VAL A 66 -8.05 11.37 -2.31
N GLN A 67 -7.82 10.86 -1.09
CA GLN A 67 -7.30 9.51 -0.87
C GLN A 67 -8.27 8.45 -1.43
N ALA A 68 -9.57 8.58 -1.19
CA ALA A 68 -10.57 7.63 -1.67
C ALA A 68 -10.59 7.53 -3.20
N ASP A 69 -10.50 8.65 -3.91
CA ASP A 69 -10.46 8.68 -5.38
C ASP A 69 -9.20 7.99 -5.93
N VAL A 70 -8.04 8.26 -5.34
CA VAL A 70 -6.77 7.62 -5.73
C VAL A 70 -6.84 6.10 -5.49
N GLN A 71 -7.35 5.67 -4.34
CA GLN A 71 -7.47 4.25 -4.01
C GLN A 71 -8.42 3.51 -4.96
N GLN A 72 -9.50 4.15 -5.40
CA GLN A 72 -10.40 3.56 -6.41
C GLN A 72 -9.72 3.44 -7.79
N ALA A 73 -9.01 4.48 -8.22
CA ALA A 73 -8.28 4.45 -9.49
C ALA A 73 -7.19 3.36 -9.49
N ASP A 74 -6.42 3.25 -8.40
CA ASP A 74 -5.40 2.22 -8.22
C ASP A 74 -6.02 0.82 -8.20
N ALA A 75 -7.16 0.63 -7.55
CA ALA A 75 -7.86 -0.65 -7.55
C ALA A 75 -8.36 -1.06 -8.94
N ALA A 76 -8.87 -0.12 -9.73
CA ALA A 76 -9.30 -0.37 -11.11
C ALA A 76 -8.12 -0.73 -12.01
N GLN A 77 -7.00 0.01 -11.89
CA GLN A 77 -5.77 -0.27 -12.63
C GLN A 77 -5.20 -1.64 -12.28
N TYR A 78 -5.13 -1.97 -10.98
CA TYR A 78 -4.70 -3.27 -10.50
C TYR A 78 -5.52 -4.42 -11.10
N GLN A 79 -6.84 -4.28 -11.14
CA GLN A 79 -7.71 -5.30 -11.74
C GLN A 79 -7.46 -5.47 -13.24
N ALA A 80 -7.24 -4.37 -13.97
CA ALA A 80 -6.89 -4.40 -15.40
C ALA A 80 -5.56 -5.12 -15.63
N ASP A 81 -4.55 -4.84 -14.81
CA ASP A 81 -3.22 -5.45 -14.90
C ASP A 81 -3.28 -6.95 -14.58
N VAL A 82 -4.04 -7.35 -13.55
CA VAL A 82 -4.27 -8.77 -13.24
C VAL A 82 -4.97 -9.48 -14.39
N ALA A 83 -5.96 -8.86 -15.04
CA ALA A 83 -6.65 -9.44 -16.19
C ALA A 83 -5.70 -9.59 -17.40
N ALA A 84 -4.87 -8.58 -17.68
CA ALA A 84 -3.86 -8.62 -18.72
C ALA A 84 -2.82 -9.73 -18.46
N TYR A 85 -2.30 -9.81 -17.23
CA TYR A 85 -1.38 -10.85 -16.80
C TYR A 85 -1.97 -12.26 -16.99
N ARG A 86 -3.21 -12.47 -16.51
CA ARG A 86 -3.91 -13.76 -16.68
C ARG A 86 -4.09 -14.13 -18.14
N ARG A 87 -4.38 -13.16 -19.02
CA ARG A 87 -4.47 -13.39 -20.47
C ARG A 87 -3.12 -13.77 -21.06
N ALA A 88 -2.05 -13.06 -20.70
CA ALA A 88 -0.70 -13.35 -21.16
C ALA A 88 -0.27 -14.78 -20.75
N MET A 89 -0.53 -15.18 -19.50
CA MET A 89 -0.24 -16.53 -19.01
C MET A 89 -0.98 -17.62 -19.78
N ARG A 90 -2.27 -17.43 -20.10
CA ARG A 90 -3.02 -18.40 -20.92
C ARG A 90 -2.43 -18.56 -22.32
N VAL A 91 -2.02 -17.45 -22.95
CA VAL A 91 -1.39 -17.49 -24.28
C VAL A 91 -0.03 -18.18 -24.21
N HIS A 92 0.76 -17.86 -23.19
CA HIS A 92 2.07 -18.47 -22.95
C HIS A 92 1.97 -19.99 -22.76
N HIS A 93 1.03 -20.45 -21.92
CA HIS A 93 0.82 -21.88 -21.69
C HIS A 93 0.44 -22.63 -22.98
N ARG A 94 -0.44 -22.05 -23.81
CA ARG A 94 -0.79 -22.61 -25.13
C ARG A 94 0.43 -22.71 -26.06
N ARG A 95 1.35 -21.74 -26.01
CA ARG A 95 2.59 -21.76 -26.79
C ARG A 95 3.50 -22.89 -26.34
N ILE A 96 3.71 -23.05 -25.03
CA ILE A 96 4.50 -24.14 -24.44
C ILE A 96 3.90 -25.49 -24.86
N ALA A 97 2.61 -25.72 -24.65
CA ALA A 97 1.98 -26.98 -25.00
C ALA A 97 2.14 -27.35 -26.50
N ARG A 98 2.10 -26.35 -27.39
CA ARG A 98 2.36 -26.55 -28.83
C ARG A 98 3.83 -26.89 -29.11
N GLN A 99 4.76 -26.26 -28.40
CA GLN A 99 6.18 -26.54 -28.51
C GLN A 99 6.51 -27.94 -28.01
N ASP A 100 5.98 -28.34 -26.85
CA ASP A 100 6.16 -29.67 -26.27
C ASP A 100 5.61 -30.75 -27.22
N ALA A 101 4.41 -30.54 -27.76
CA ALA A 101 3.84 -31.48 -28.72
C ALA A 101 4.68 -31.59 -30.00
N ARG A 102 5.28 -30.49 -30.48
CA ARG A 102 6.21 -30.51 -31.61
C ARG A 102 7.48 -31.28 -31.26
N TYR A 103 8.04 -31.04 -30.09
CA TYR A 103 9.27 -31.71 -29.64
C TYR A 103 9.05 -33.22 -29.49
N ALA A 104 7.96 -33.64 -28.85
CA ALA A 104 7.59 -35.04 -28.72
C ALA A 104 7.41 -35.75 -30.08
N ARG A 105 6.87 -35.05 -31.10
CA ARG A 105 6.82 -35.60 -32.47
C ARG A 105 8.20 -35.77 -33.08
N GLN A 106 9.10 -34.80 -32.86
CA GLN A 106 10.48 -34.89 -33.37
C GLN A 106 11.26 -36.03 -32.72
N GLU A 107 11.08 -36.24 -31.42
CA GLU A 107 11.70 -37.36 -30.70
C GLU A 107 11.22 -38.71 -31.24
N ARG A 108 9.91 -38.86 -31.48
CA ARG A 108 9.35 -40.08 -32.08
C ARG A 108 9.87 -40.31 -33.49
N ALA A 109 9.82 -39.28 -34.33
CA ALA A 109 10.30 -39.36 -35.70
C ALA A 109 11.79 -39.74 -35.78
N TYR A 110 12.60 -39.20 -34.86
CA TYR A 110 14.00 -39.61 -34.71
C TYR A 110 14.12 -41.07 -34.25
N ALA A 111 13.35 -41.49 -33.26
CA ALA A 111 13.37 -42.87 -32.77
C ALA A 111 12.99 -43.88 -33.87
N ASP A 112 11.98 -43.55 -34.68
CA ASP A 112 11.50 -44.37 -35.80
C ASP A 112 12.54 -44.44 -36.92
N ALA A 113 13.17 -43.32 -37.28
CA ALA A 113 14.29 -43.30 -38.22
C ALA A 113 15.45 -44.17 -37.74
N MET A 114 15.79 -44.09 -36.45
CA MET A 114 16.83 -44.94 -35.84
C MET A 114 16.42 -46.43 -35.83
N ALA A 115 15.15 -46.75 -35.68
CA ALA A 115 14.65 -48.12 -35.78
C ALA A 115 14.77 -48.66 -37.21
N ALA A 116 14.33 -47.87 -38.21
CA ALA A 116 14.45 -48.21 -39.62
C ALA A 116 15.92 -48.40 -40.04
N TRP A 117 16.81 -47.53 -39.56
CA TRP A 117 18.24 -47.65 -39.81
C TRP A 117 18.82 -48.95 -39.26
N ARG A 118 18.45 -49.33 -38.02
CA ARG A 118 18.89 -50.62 -37.44
C ARG A 118 18.41 -51.82 -38.26
N LEU A 119 17.18 -51.77 -38.79
CA LEU A 119 16.65 -52.80 -39.68
C LEU A 119 17.41 -52.87 -41.01
N GLN A 120 17.72 -51.71 -41.60
CA GLN A 120 18.51 -51.60 -42.82
C GLN A 120 19.92 -52.19 -42.63
N VAL A 121 20.60 -51.82 -41.54
CA VAL A 121 21.92 -52.38 -41.19
C VAL A 121 21.85 -53.89 -41.00
N ALA A 122 20.83 -54.40 -40.32
CA ALA A 122 20.64 -55.83 -40.13
C ALA A 122 20.39 -56.58 -41.47
N ALA A 123 19.62 -55.98 -42.39
CA ALA A 123 19.38 -56.53 -43.71
C ALA A 123 20.66 -56.53 -44.57
N CYS A 124 21.44 -55.45 -44.52
CA CYS A 124 22.73 -55.38 -45.19
C CYS A 124 23.70 -56.47 -44.70
N LYS A 125 23.79 -56.68 -43.37
CA LYS A 125 24.61 -57.75 -42.78
C LYS A 125 24.18 -59.16 -43.21
N ARG A 126 22.91 -59.35 -43.61
CA ARG A 126 22.39 -60.61 -44.16
C ARG A 126 22.59 -60.75 -45.68
N GLY A 127 23.34 -59.84 -46.31
CA GLY A 127 23.67 -59.88 -47.73
C GLY A 127 22.66 -59.17 -48.65
N ASN A 128 21.73 -58.37 -48.10
CA ASN A 128 20.83 -57.57 -48.93
C ASN A 128 21.56 -56.31 -49.45
N ASN A 129 22.08 -56.38 -50.69
CA ASN A 129 22.81 -55.29 -51.34
C ASN A 129 21.97 -54.02 -51.51
N ALA A 130 20.66 -54.13 -51.73
CA ALA A 130 19.77 -52.96 -51.83
C ALA A 130 19.70 -52.21 -50.49
N ALA A 131 19.63 -52.94 -49.37
CA ALA A 131 19.66 -52.33 -48.04
C ALA A 131 21.02 -51.67 -47.72
N CYS A 132 22.13 -52.26 -48.17
CA CYS A 132 23.46 -51.67 -48.00
C CYS A 132 23.65 -50.34 -48.75
N ASN A 133 23.02 -50.20 -49.92
CA ASN A 133 23.16 -49.03 -50.78
C ASN A 133 22.04 -47.98 -50.58
N ALA A 134 21.02 -48.30 -49.76
CA ALA A 134 19.95 -47.37 -49.47
C ALA A 134 20.45 -46.20 -48.60
N PRO A 135 19.88 -44.99 -48.75
CA PRO A 135 20.24 -43.84 -47.93
C PRO A 135 19.84 -44.05 -46.47
N THR A 136 20.52 -43.36 -45.56
CA THR A 136 20.13 -43.32 -44.14
C THR A 136 18.72 -42.73 -44.02
N PRO A 137 17.81 -43.36 -43.24
CA PRO A 137 16.48 -42.81 -43.01
C PRO A 137 16.53 -41.40 -42.40
N ASP A 138 15.80 -40.46 -43.00
CA ASP A 138 15.69 -39.10 -42.51
C ASP A 138 14.53 -39.02 -41.49
N PRO A 139 14.77 -38.57 -40.24
CA PRO A 139 13.71 -38.29 -39.27
C PRO A 139 12.59 -37.39 -39.82
N ALA A 140 12.89 -36.51 -40.77
CA ALA A 140 11.89 -35.68 -41.42
C ALA A 140 10.84 -36.47 -42.21
N ASP A 141 11.03 -37.75 -42.50
CA ASP A 141 10.06 -38.58 -43.21
C ASP A 141 9.06 -39.29 -42.28
N TYR A 142 9.29 -39.28 -40.96
CA TYR A 142 8.52 -40.01 -39.94
C TYR A 142 7.54 -39.11 -39.15
N ARG A 143 6.90 -38.15 -39.83
CA ARG A 143 6.15 -37.03 -39.22
C ARG A 143 4.81 -37.42 -38.57
#